data_AF-G3JUP7-F1
#
_entry.id   AF-G3JUP7-F1
#
_cell.length_a   1.000
_cell.length_b   1.000
_cell.length_c   1.000
_cell.angle_alpha   90.00
_cell.angle_beta   90.00
_cell.angle_gamma   90.00
#
_symmetry.space_group_name_H-M   'P 1'
#
loop_
_entity.id
_entity.type
_entity.pdbx_description
1 polymer ?
#
loop_
_entity_poly.entity_id
_entity_poly.type
_entity_poly.pdbx_seq_one_letter_code
_entity_poly.pdbx_strand_id
1 'polypeptide(L)'
;MSVSSFDYTRVLVTAAFTIIHYITGSIFFDLVHWQAHQKTRNKFVRWLNRTHAAHHQYFNRQLRFNAKFRYANLVTHMPLEFACQAVGSTGSWLVLRRLYQTCAWDLLIVMAVQVVRTAVVAWNTGHDSNHIPYETVPKDRNSMIVGPEYHVLHHIDPQNYFGSMVRVVDMLFGTATTLKGRRVAMTGSGGALGSALASILRTEQVASVTALRHGVEWSAGDYARLAPILAETDVLVLCHGTKDPRAALAMNCTSAVAIIELFKQARARTRPELIPEVWYVGSEAELHGALLPGDTVMRAYAASKRAFVPFARAYYDDDAINYRHIVPAAFRSRMGSAVVGPEWAARVAVWWIRRGAQYVPVTYTGLAFVNYFRFMYWVSPTPASSLKAQKSQ
;
A
#
# COMPACT_ATOMS: atom_id res chain seq x y z
N MET A 1 49.46 -6.03 31.23
CA MET A 1 48.71 -5.57 30.05
C MET A 1 47.33 -6.20 30.13
N SER A 2 46.31 -5.47 30.61
CA SER A 2 44.94 -5.99 30.59
C SER A 2 44.43 -5.89 29.15
N VAL A 3 43.98 -7.01 28.60
CA VAL A 3 43.31 -7.05 27.31
C VAL A 3 41.98 -6.32 27.50
N SER A 4 41.87 -5.10 26.95
CA SER A 4 40.62 -4.36 26.87
C SER A 4 39.58 -5.26 26.20
N SER A 5 38.63 -5.79 26.98
CA SER A 5 37.51 -6.53 26.42
C SER A 5 36.75 -5.63 25.45
N PHE A 6 36.36 -6.18 24.31
CA PHE A 6 35.58 -5.46 23.31
C PHE A 6 34.22 -5.09 23.92
N ASP A 7 33.91 -3.80 23.99
CA ASP A 7 32.65 -3.31 24.56
C ASP A 7 31.53 -3.43 23.52
N TYR A 8 30.97 -4.64 23.42
CA TYR A 8 29.84 -4.94 22.52
C TYR A 8 28.64 -4.03 22.77
N THR A 9 28.42 -3.59 24.02
CA THR A 9 27.29 -2.71 24.36
C THR A 9 27.45 -1.35 23.69
N ARG A 10 28.64 -0.75 23.72
CA ARG A 10 28.90 0.52 23.01
C ARG A 10 28.70 0.40 21.51
N VAL A 11 29.14 -0.70 20.91
CA VAL A 11 28.97 -0.94 19.47
C VAL A 11 27.49 -1.04 19.11
N LEU A 12 26.72 -1.83 19.87
CA LEU A 12 25.28 -1.99 19.62
C LEU A 12 24.51 -0.68 19.80
N VAL A 13 24.82 0.10 20.84
CA VAL A 13 24.19 1.40 21.07
C VAL A 13 24.54 2.38 19.95
N THR A 14 25.82 2.46 19.55
CA THR A 14 26.25 3.32 18.45
C THR A 14 25.55 2.94 17.15
N ALA A 15 25.43 1.64 16.84
CA ALA A 15 24.72 1.17 15.66
C ALA A 15 23.22 1.53 15.71
N ALA A 16 22.56 1.30 16.84
CA ALA A 16 21.14 1.63 17.02
C ALA A 16 20.89 3.14 16.87
N PHE A 17 21.70 3.98 17.51
CA PHE A 17 21.57 5.44 17.41
C PHE A 17 21.88 5.96 16.01
N THR A 18 22.88 5.38 15.32
CA THR A 18 23.16 5.66 13.90
C THR A 18 21.91 5.44 13.04
N ILE A 19 21.23 4.30 13.21
CA ILE A 19 19.99 3.98 12.49
C ILE A 19 18.89 4.99 12.82
N ILE A 20 18.68 5.29 14.10
CA ILE A 20 17.64 6.24 14.54
C ILE A 20 17.88 7.65 13.96
N HIS A 21 19.12 8.15 14.00
CA HIS A 21 19.47 9.45 13.47
C HIS A 21 19.29 9.50 11.96
N TYR A 22 19.66 8.45 11.24
CA TYR A 22 19.46 8.38 9.79
C TYR A 22 17.96 8.38 9.43
N ILE A 23 17.15 7.56 10.11
CA ILE A 23 15.69 7.51 9.93
C ILE A 23 15.05 8.87 10.26
N THR A 24 15.46 9.51 11.35
CA THR A 24 14.93 10.83 11.73
C THR A 24 15.27 11.90 10.69
N GLY A 25 16.50 11.84 10.12
CA GLY A 25 16.90 12.67 8.99
C GLY A 25 16.01 12.48 7.77
N SER A 26 15.70 11.23 7.41
CA SER A 26 14.75 10.91 6.33
C SER A 26 13.36 11.48 6.60
N ILE A 27 12.80 11.24 7.79
CA ILE A 27 11.46 11.73 8.14
C ILE A 27 11.40 13.26 8.07
N PHE A 28 12.45 13.94 8.53
CA PHE A 28 12.50 15.40 8.43
C PHE A 28 12.51 15.89 6.99
N PHE A 29 13.29 15.25 6.10
CA PHE A 29 13.25 15.55 4.68
C PHE A 29 11.85 15.28 4.08
N ASP A 30 11.21 14.16 4.42
CA ASP A 30 9.87 13.80 3.93
C ASP A 30 8.81 14.86 4.33
N LEU A 31 8.92 15.43 5.52
CA LEU A 31 8.04 16.53 5.96
C LEU A 31 8.29 17.82 5.17
N VAL A 32 9.55 18.17 4.89
CA VAL A 32 9.89 19.32 4.05
C VAL A 32 9.46 19.09 2.60
N HIS A 33 9.61 17.87 2.11
CA HIS A 33 9.19 17.43 0.79
C HIS A 33 7.67 17.53 0.64
N TRP A 34 6.91 17.06 1.61
CA TRP A 34 5.46 17.26 1.67
C TRP A 34 5.07 18.74 1.64
N GLN A 35 5.79 19.61 2.36
CA GLN A 35 5.58 21.06 2.31
C GLN A 35 5.88 21.65 0.94
N ALA A 36 6.89 21.15 0.23
CA ALA A 36 7.28 21.59 -1.11
C ALA A 36 6.19 21.33 -2.19
N HIS A 37 5.22 20.47 -1.88
CA HIS A 37 4.04 20.25 -2.72
C HIS A 37 2.84 21.13 -2.38
N GLN A 38 2.89 21.84 -1.25
CA GLN A 38 1.76 22.67 -0.81
C GLN A 38 1.70 23.98 -1.59
N LYS A 39 0.48 24.37 -1.99
CA LYS A 39 0.23 25.69 -2.57
C LYS A 39 0.15 26.73 -1.46
N THR A 40 1.05 27.70 -1.47
CA THR A 40 1.07 28.75 -0.43
C THR A 40 1.67 30.07 -0.92
N ARG A 41 1.37 31.14 -0.18
CA ARG A 41 1.92 32.49 -0.38
C ARG A 41 3.25 32.71 0.36
N ASN A 42 3.62 31.82 1.29
CA ASN A 42 4.86 31.93 2.05
C ASN A 42 6.08 31.85 1.12
N LYS A 43 7.01 32.83 1.21
CA LYS A 43 8.19 32.93 0.33
C LYS A 43 9.14 31.73 0.48
N PHE A 44 9.31 31.22 1.70
CA PHE A 44 10.19 30.08 1.99
C PHE A 44 9.64 28.81 1.35
N VAL A 45 8.36 28.51 1.57
CA VAL A 45 7.74 27.32 0.95
C VAL A 45 7.73 27.45 -0.58
N ARG A 46 7.46 28.64 -1.15
CA ARG A 46 7.61 28.86 -2.60
C ARG A 46 9.03 28.63 -3.11
N TRP A 47 10.06 28.84 -2.29
CA TRP A 47 11.42 28.47 -2.63
C TRP A 47 11.60 26.95 -2.61
N LEU A 48 11.10 26.25 -1.58
CA LEU A 48 11.07 24.77 -1.55
C LEU A 48 10.37 24.20 -2.79
N ASN A 49 9.19 24.71 -3.13
CA ASN A 49 8.43 24.27 -4.31
C ASN A 49 9.24 24.42 -5.60
N ARG A 50 10.01 25.52 -5.77
CA ARG A 50 10.85 25.73 -6.96
C ARG A 50 12.03 24.77 -7.00
N THR A 51 12.70 24.60 -5.87
CA THR A 51 13.82 23.68 -5.72
C THR A 51 13.39 22.23 -6.02
N HIS A 52 12.23 21.83 -5.51
CA HIS A 52 11.67 20.51 -5.75
C HIS A 52 11.05 20.35 -7.15
N ALA A 53 10.48 21.41 -7.73
CA ALA A 53 10.03 21.37 -9.12
C ALA A 53 11.20 21.12 -10.09
N ALA A 54 12.40 21.64 -9.82
CA ALA A 54 13.59 21.34 -10.63
C ALA A 54 13.91 19.84 -10.67
N HIS A 55 13.64 19.14 -9.56
CA HIS A 55 13.77 17.69 -9.47
C HIS A 55 12.76 16.96 -10.36
N HIS A 56 11.47 17.29 -10.28
CA HIS A 56 10.46 16.72 -11.19
C HIS A 56 10.62 17.12 -12.67
N GLN A 57 11.30 18.23 -12.94
CA GLN A 57 11.65 18.63 -14.30
C GLN A 57 12.86 17.84 -14.82
N TYR A 58 13.79 17.50 -13.93
CA TYR A 58 14.91 16.63 -14.25
C TYR A 58 14.45 15.17 -14.42
N PHE A 59 13.57 14.68 -13.55
CA PHE A 59 12.93 13.37 -13.59
C PHE A 59 11.43 13.51 -13.86
N ASN A 60 11.03 13.24 -15.09
CA ASN A 60 9.61 13.31 -15.44
C ASN A 60 8.77 12.22 -14.73
N ARG A 61 7.48 12.16 -15.04
CA ARG A 61 6.52 11.19 -14.48
C ARG A 61 6.98 9.73 -14.61
N GLN A 62 7.68 9.39 -15.69
CA GLN A 62 8.22 8.06 -15.97
C GLN A 62 9.71 7.93 -15.61
N LEU A 63 10.22 8.85 -14.77
CA LEU A 63 11.63 8.90 -14.34
C LEU A 63 12.64 8.98 -15.49
N ARG A 64 12.22 9.49 -16.65
CA ARG A 64 13.12 9.80 -17.76
C ARG A 64 13.78 11.15 -17.53
N PHE A 65 15.09 11.16 -17.76
CA PHE A 65 15.95 12.30 -17.48
C PHE A 65 15.81 13.41 -18.50
N ASN A 66 15.83 14.65 -18.04
CA ASN A 66 15.92 15.84 -18.88
C ASN A 66 17.18 16.64 -18.54
N ALA A 67 18.22 16.48 -19.37
CA ALA A 67 19.53 17.10 -19.16
C ALA A 67 19.49 18.63 -18.99
N LYS A 68 18.45 19.31 -19.52
CA LYS A 68 18.27 20.76 -19.36
C LYS A 68 18.14 21.19 -17.89
N PHE A 69 17.55 20.35 -17.05
CA PHE A 69 17.32 20.65 -15.63
C PHE A 69 18.36 20.04 -14.69
N ARG A 70 19.37 19.35 -15.23
CA ARG A 70 20.42 18.68 -14.46
C ARG A 70 21.13 19.64 -13.50
N TYR A 71 21.59 20.77 -14.02
CA TYR A 71 22.30 21.75 -13.19
C TYR A 71 21.42 22.26 -12.05
N ALA A 72 20.17 22.62 -12.34
CA ALA A 72 19.22 23.05 -11.32
C ALA A 72 19.01 21.97 -10.24
N ASN A 73 18.75 20.72 -10.63
CA ASN A 73 18.61 19.60 -9.68
C ASN A 73 19.86 19.43 -8.79
N LEU A 74 21.06 19.46 -9.38
CA LEU A 74 22.33 19.28 -8.67
C LEU A 74 22.65 20.41 -7.68
N VAL A 75 22.31 21.67 -8.01
CA VAL A 75 22.68 22.83 -7.17
C VAL A 75 21.57 23.27 -6.23
N THR A 76 20.32 22.87 -6.45
CA THR A 76 19.20 23.23 -5.58
C THR A 76 18.64 22.05 -4.82
N HIS A 77 18.16 21.00 -5.49
CA HIS A 77 17.41 19.92 -4.83
C HIS A 77 18.30 19.02 -4.01
N MET A 78 19.42 18.58 -4.57
CA MET A 78 20.34 17.67 -3.88
C MET A 78 20.95 18.30 -2.61
N PRO A 79 21.42 19.56 -2.61
CA PRO A 79 21.86 20.21 -1.38
C PRO A 79 20.74 20.40 -0.35
N LEU A 80 19.50 20.63 -0.81
CA LEU A 80 18.34 20.70 0.09
C LEU A 80 18.08 19.35 0.77
N GLU A 81 18.09 18.25 0.01
CA GLU A 81 17.94 16.90 0.56
C GLU A 81 19.00 16.61 1.63
N PHE A 82 20.27 16.83 1.29
CA PHE A 82 21.38 16.66 2.24
C PHE A 82 21.22 17.53 3.49
N ALA A 83 20.91 18.82 3.32
CA ALA A 83 20.73 19.74 4.45
C ALA A 83 19.59 19.31 5.38
N CYS A 84 18.45 18.89 4.81
CA CYS A 84 17.35 18.36 5.59
C CYS A 84 17.75 17.11 6.39
N GLN A 85 18.40 16.16 5.73
CA GLN A 85 18.85 14.93 6.39
C GLN A 85 19.85 15.25 7.51
N ALA A 86 20.82 16.13 7.27
CA ALA A 86 21.79 16.54 8.26
C ALA A 86 21.14 17.25 9.47
N VAL A 87 20.20 18.17 9.22
CA VAL A 87 19.46 18.88 10.28
C VAL A 87 18.62 17.90 11.11
N GLY A 88 17.87 17.01 10.47
CA GLY A 88 17.03 16.02 11.17
C GLY A 88 17.87 15.03 11.99
N SER A 89 18.97 14.53 11.42
CA SER A 89 19.90 13.64 12.14
C SER A 89 20.58 14.33 13.31
N THR A 90 21.01 15.59 13.15
CA THR A 90 21.61 16.39 14.23
C THR A 90 20.61 16.69 15.33
N GLY A 91 19.36 17.03 14.99
CA GLY A 91 18.30 17.25 15.97
C GLY A 91 18.02 16.00 16.81
N SER A 92 17.95 14.84 16.16
CA SER A 92 17.82 13.53 16.81
C SER A 92 18.99 13.25 17.78
N TRP A 93 20.22 13.52 17.34
CA TRP A 93 21.42 13.37 18.16
C TRP A 93 21.44 14.31 19.36
N LEU A 94 21.07 15.57 19.20
CA LEU A 94 20.99 16.52 20.32
C LEU A 94 20.00 16.04 21.40
N VAL A 95 18.88 15.44 21.00
CA VAL A 95 17.89 14.87 21.93
C VAL A 95 18.44 13.62 22.61
N LEU A 96 18.94 12.64 21.85
CA LEU A 96 19.43 11.38 22.43
C LEU A 96 20.66 11.60 23.32
N ARG A 97 21.56 12.54 22.97
CA ARG A 97 22.74 12.86 23.78
C ARG A 97 22.38 13.40 25.16
N ARG A 98 21.21 14.03 25.33
CA ARG A 98 20.71 14.46 26.66
C ARG A 98 20.33 13.26 27.53
N LEU A 99 19.92 12.16 26.92
CA LEU A 99 19.51 10.93 27.59
C LEU A 99 20.67 9.95 27.76
N TYR A 100 21.58 9.90 26.79
CA TYR A 100 22.71 8.98 26.70
C TYR A 100 23.99 9.73 26.27
N GLN A 101 24.80 10.14 27.24
CA GLN A 101 25.95 11.03 27.01
C GLN A 101 27.18 10.36 26.38
N THR A 102 27.20 9.02 26.30
CA THR A 102 28.42 8.22 26.06
C THR A 102 28.69 7.89 24.58
N CYS A 103 27.79 8.21 23.65
CA CYS A 103 27.97 7.94 22.22
C CYS A 103 28.12 9.25 21.43
N ALA A 104 29.28 9.43 20.79
CA ALA A 104 29.60 10.63 20.00
C ALA A 104 29.88 10.33 18.51
N TRP A 105 30.12 9.07 18.16
CA TRP A 105 30.52 8.66 16.80
C TRP A 105 29.35 8.38 15.87
N ASP A 106 28.16 8.10 16.41
CA ASP A 106 26.93 7.82 15.68
C ASP A 106 26.58 8.92 14.66
N LEU A 107 26.54 10.19 15.09
CA LEU A 107 26.27 11.31 14.19
C LEU A 107 27.35 11.45 13.12
N LEU A 108 28.62 11.27 13.49
CA LEU A 108 29.74 11.37 12.53
C LEU A 108 29.63 10.30 11.44
N ILE A 109 29.27 9.07 11.81
CA ILE A 109 29.01 7.98 10.86
C ILE A 109 27.86 8.37 9.92
N VAL A 110 26.74 8.86 10.46
CA VAL A 110 25.59 9.30 9.64
C VAL A 110 25.99 10.40 8.66
N MET A 111 26.73 11.42 9.11
CA MET A 111 27.18 12.51 8.26
C MET A 111 28.14 12.03 7.17
N ALA A 112 29.08 11.15 7.51
CA ALA A 112 30.00 10.57 6.54
C ALA A 112 29.24 9.78 5.45
N VAL A 113 28.27 8.95 5.85
CA VAL A 113 27.41 8.21 4.91
C VAL A 113 26.60 9.15 4.01
N GLN A 114 25.98 10.20 4.58
CA GLN A 114 25.20 11.18 3.81
C GLN A 114 26.06 11.97 2.82
N VAL A 115 27.26 12.39 3.23
CA VAL A 115 28.23 13.07 2.35
C VAL A 115 28.67 12.16 1.21
N VAL A 116 29.06 10.92 1.51
CA VAL A 116 29.47 9.94 0.49
C VAL A 116 28.32 9.65 -0.48
N ARG A 117 27.10 9.39 0.02
CA ARG A 117 25.90 9.17 -0.82
C ARG A 117 25.68 10.36 -1.75
N THR A 118 25.67 11.58 -1.21
CA THR A 118 25.45 12.81 -1.98
C THR A 118 26.53 13.01 -3.04
N ALA A 119 27.80 12.80 -2.68
CA ALA A 119 28.93 12.91 -3.60
C ALA A 119 28.86 11.88 -4.74
N VAL A 120 28.47 10.64 -4.45
CA VAL A 120 28.28 9.60 -5.46
C VAL A 120 27.16 9.97 -6.44
N VAL A 121 26.02 10.45 -5.95
CA VAL A 121 24.92 10.89 -6.84
C VAL A 121 25.32 12.10 -7.66
N ALA A 122 26.04 13.07 -7.09
CA ALA A 122 26.58 14.22 -7.81
C ALA A 122 27.59 13.81 -8.90
N TRP A 123 28.50 12.89 -8.58
CA TRP A 123 29.46 12.30 -9.53
C TRP A 123 28.74 11.59 -10.68
N ASN A 124 27.63 10.90 -10.37
CA ASN A 124 26.77 10.26 -11.35
C ASN A 124 25.79 11.24 -12.02
N THR A 125 26.13 12.54 -12.06
CA THR A 125 25.36 13.62 -12.71
C THR A 125 23.91 13.76 -12.23
N GLY A 126 23.63 13.31 -11.01
CA GLY A 126 22.29 13.33 -10.41
C GLY A 126 21.50 12.03 -10.58
N HIS A 127 22.10 10.98 -11.17
CA HIS A 127 21.46 9.67 -11.28
C HIS A 127 21.68 8.87 -9.98
N ASP A 128 20.59 8.33 -9.44
CA ASP A 128 20.61 7.48 -8.25
C ASP A 128 19.80 6.19 -8.46
N SER A 129 19.90 5.28 -7.49
CA SER A 129 19.26 3.95 -7.55
C SER A 129 17.75 3.97 -7.39
N ASN A 130 17.15 5.08 -6.95
CA ASN A 130 15.71 5.19 -6.70
C ASN A 130 14.94 5.76 -7.91
N HIS A 131 15.63 6.29 -8.93
CA HIS A 131 15.01 6.84 -10.13
C HIS A 131 15.23 5.94 -11.35
N ILE A 132 14.52 4.82 -11.36
CA ILE A 132 14.56 3.83 -12.46
C ILE A 132 13.29 3.98 -13.32
N PRO A 133 13.41 4.17 -14.65
CA PRO A 133 12.24 4.27 -15.51
C PRO A 133 11.56 2.90 -15.67
N TYR A 134 10.23 2.89 -15.61
CA TYR A 134 9.40 1.70 -15.83
C TYR A 134 8.41 1.93 -16.97
N GLU A 135 8.14 0.89 -17.76
CA GLU A 135 7.04 0.90 -18.73
C GLU A 135 5.69 0.61 -18.03
N THR A 136 5.71 -0.30 -17.05
CA THR A 136 4.64 -0.54 -16.09
C THR A 136 5.28 -0.59 -14.72
N VAL A 137 4.80 0.21 -13.78
CA VAL A 137 5.36 0.26 -12.43
C VAL A 137 5.13 -1.09 -11.74
N PRO A 138 6.20 -1.82 -11.35
CA PRO A 138 6.06 -3.09 -10.66
C PRO A 138 5.47 -2.89 -9.26
N LYS A 139 5.02 -4.00 -8.68
CA LYS A 139 4.46 -4.01 -7.33
C LYS A 139 5.55 -3.65 -6.29
N ASP A 140 5.28 -2.62 -5.50
CA ASP A 140 6.07 -2.35 -4.30
C ASP A 140 5.84 -3.44 -3.25
N ARG A 141 6.91 -4.16 -2.91
CA ARG A 141 6.91 -5.26 -1.94
C ARG A 141 7.28 -4.81 -0.52
N ASN A 142 7.81 -3.59 -0.36
CA ASN A 142 8.37 -3.14 0.90
C ASN A 142 7.34 -2.34 1.71
N SER A 143 6.96 -2.83 2.88
CA SER A 143 5.96 -2.14 3.71
C SER A 143 6.48 -0.88 4.42
N MET A 144 7.79 -0.80 4.68
CA MET A 144 8.38 0.28 5.51
C MET A 144 9.49 1.06 4.83
N ILE A 145 10.31 0.40 4.00
CA ILE A 145 11.46 1.00 3.31
C ILE A 145 11.02 1.41 1.90
N VAL A 146 11.49 2.57 1.47
CA VAL A 146 11.24 3.10 0.13
C VAL A 146 12.28 2.55 -0.84
N GLY A 147 11.81 1.89 -1.89
CA GLY A 147 12.60 1.48 -3.05
C GLY A 147 12.21 2.27 -4.32
N PRO A 148 12.87 1.99 -5.46
CA PRO A 148 12.56 2.67 -6.73
C PRO A 148 11.11 2.47 -7.18
N GLU A 149 10.52 1.31 -6.88
CA GLU A 149 9.12 0.99 -7.19
C GLU A 149 8.14 1.88 -6.43
N TYR A 150 8.50 2.31 -5.21
CA TYR A 150 7.72 3.26 -4.43
C TYR A 150 7.95 4.69 -4.93
N HIS A 151 9.21 5.06 -5.17
CA HIS A 151 9.58 6.42 -5.54
C HIS A 151 8.97 6.85 -6.88
N VAL A 152 8.85 5.96 -7.86
CA VAL A 152 8.15 6.26 -9.11
C VAL A 152 6.68 6.63 -8.89
N LEU A 153 6.01 6.06 -7.89
CA LEU A 153 4.61 6.39 -7.58
C LEU A 153 4.46 7.85 -7.17
N HIS A 154 5.47 8.43 -6.51
CA HIS A 154 5.51 9.86 -6.23
C HIS A 154 5.57 10.71 -7.52
N HIS A 155 6.37 10.31 -8.51
CA HIS A 155 6.41 11.05 -9.78
C HIS A 155 5.11 10.90 -10.59
N ILE A 156 4.42 9.77 -10.44
CA ILE A 156 3.08 9.51 -11.00
C ILE A 156 2.00 10.31 -10.27
N ASP A 157 2.03 10.39 -8.95
CA ASP A 157 1.06 11.14 -8.17
C ASP A 157 1.78 11.99 -7.12
N PRO A 158 2.28 13.19 -7.51
CA PRO A 158 3.14 14.00 -6.64
C PRO A 158 2.45 14.54 -5.39
N GLN A 159 1.14 14.37 -5.28
CA GLN A 159 0.39 14.71 -4.06
C GLN A 159 0.34 13.55 -3.06
N ASN A 160 1.00 12.43 -3.38
CA ASN A 160 1.08 11.20 -2.59
C ASN A 160 2.52 10.66 -2.61
N TYR A 161 2.82 9.67 -1.75
CA TYR A 161 4.10 8.95 -1.68
C TYR A 161 5.33 9.82 -1.37
N PHE A 162 5.35 10.50 -0.22
CA PHE A 162 6.39 11.48 0.12
C PHE A 162 7.67 10.87 0.71
N GLY A 163 7.63 9.62 1.17
CA GLY A 163 8.76 8.94 1.80
C GLY A 163 9.98 8.86 0.90
N SER A 164 11.14 9.24 1.44
CA SER A 164 12.43 9.16 0.74
C SER A 164 13.20 7.87 1.04
N MET A 165 13.24 7.44 2.31
CA MET A 165 13.84 6.17 2.73
C MET A 165 12.85 5.32 3.54
N VAL A 166 12.00 5.96 4.34
CA VAL A 166 10.97 5.29 5.14
C VAL A 166 9.59 5.86 4.84
N ARG A 167 8.56 5.03 4.98
CA ARG A 167 7.17 5.39 4.64
C ARG A 167 6.40 6.05 5.79
N VAL A 168 7.08 6.49 6.84
CA VAL A 168 6.44 6.93 8.10
C VAL A 168 5.51 8.13 7.88
N VAL A 169 5.95 9.14 7.11
CA VAL A 169 5.12 10.30 6.81
C VAL A 169 3.84 9.89 6.08
N ASP A 170 3.95 8.99 5.11
CA ASP A 170 2.80 8.51 4.35
C ASP A 170 1.85 7.64 5.19
N MET A 171 2.38 6.85 6.11
CA MET A 171 1.57 6.10 7.07
C MET A 171 0.84 7.03 8.06
N LEU A 172 1.43 8.16 8.43
CA LEU A 172 0.78 9.10 9.34
C LEU A 172 -0.32 9.89 8.61
N PHE A 173 -0.02 10.44 7.43
CA PHE A 173 -0.94 11.29 6.67
C PHE A 173 -1.91 10.52 5.76
N GLY A 174 -1.66 9.24 5.50
CA GLY A 174 -2.50 8.42 4.62
C GLY A 174 -2.32 8.77 3.14
N THR A 175 -1.07 8.94 2.71
CA THR A 175 -0.69 9.35 1.35
C THR A 175 0.01 8.23 0.57
N ALA A 176 -0.06 6.98 1.04
CA ALA A 176 0.56 5.81 0.40
C ALA A 176 -0.36 5.11 -0.63
N THR A 177 -1.27 5.85 -1.27
CA THR A 177 -2.20 5.32 -2.28
C THR A 177 -2.58 6.38 -3.31
N THR A 178 -2.82 5.95 -4.55
CA THR A 178 -3.46 6.76 -5.59
C THR A 178 -4.85 6.22 -5.89
N LEU A 179 -5.88 6.92 -5.42
CA LEU A 179 -7.28 6.66 -5.78
C LEU A 179 -7.83 7.69 -6.76
N LYS A 180 -7.35 8.93 -6.68
CA LYS A 180 -7.80 10.01 -7.53
C LYS A 180 -7.63 9.66 -9.01
N GLY A 181 -8.68 9.85 -9.79
CA GLY A 181 -8.70 9.57 -11.23
C GLY A 181 -8.72 8.08 -11.61
N ARG A 182 -8.72 7.14 -10.66
CA ARG A 182 -8.81 5.70 -10.96
C ARG A 182 -10.24 5.31 -11.32
N ARG A 183 -10.41 4.36 -12.24
CA ARG A 183 -11.72 3.79 -12.60
C ARG A 183 -11.97 2.55 -11.73
N VAL A 184 -13.04 2.57 -10.93
CA VAL A 184 -13.37 1.49 -10.02
C VAL A 184 -14.55 0.68 -10.56
N ALA A 185 -14.45 -0.64 -10.58
CA ALA A 185 -15.61 -1.52 -10.79
C ALA A 185 -15.85 -2.38 -9.55
N MET A 186 -17.10 -2.49 -9.10
CA MET A 186 -17.42 -3.12 -7.82
C MET A 186 -18.62 -4.04 -7.89
N THR A 187 -18.45 -5.28 -7.43
CA THR A 187 -19.55 -6.21 -7.12
C THR A 187 -20.12 -5.94 -5.73
N GLY A 188 -21.39 -6.25 -5.48
CA GLY A 188 -22.01 -6.06 -4.17
C GLY A 188 -22.23 -4.59 -3.77
N SER A 189 -22.21 -3.67 -4.74
CA SER A 189 -22.39 -2.22 -4.52
C SER A 189 -23.76 -1.84 -3.93
N GLY A 190 -24.79 -2.67 -4.12
CA GLY A 190 -26.10 -2.52 -3.48
C GLY A 190 -26.17 -2.99 -2.03
N GLY A 191 -25.12 -3.64 -1.52
CA GLY A 191 -25.03 -4.06 -0.12
C GLY A 191 -24.68 -2.90 0.81
N ALA A 192 -24.84 -3.12 2.12
CA ALA A 192 -24.55 -2.10 3.15
C ALA A 192 -23.10 -1.58 3.05
N LEU A 193 -22.11 -2.47 3.06
CA LEU A 193 -20.69 -2.07 2.93
C LEU A 193 -20.35 -1.54 1.53
N GLY A 194 -20.85 -2.18 0.48
CA GLY A 194 -20.57 -1.77 -0.90
C GLY A 194 -21.06 -0.37 -1.24
N SER A 195 -22.26 0.00 -0.76
CA SER A 195 -22.81 1.35 -0.93
C SER A 195 -22.02 2.39 -0.13
N ALA A 196 -21.63 2.07 1.10
CA ALA A 196 -20.77 2.94 1.91
C ALA A 196 -19.37 3.14 1.29
N LEU A 197 -18.73 2.06 0.79
CA LEU A 197 -17.46 2.14 0.07
C LEU A 197 -17.59 2.97 -1.21
N ALA A 198 -18.66 2.79 -2.00
CA ALA A 198 -18.91 3.59 -3.20
C ALA A 198 -19.00 5.09 -2.88
N SER A 199 -19.64 5.45 -1.75
CA SER A 199 -19.75 6.84 -1.30
C SER A 199 -18.38 7.44 -0.95
N ILE A 200 -17.56 6.69 -0.19
CA ILE A 200 -16.21 7.14 0.17
C ILE A 200 -15.34 7.27 -1.08
N LEU A 201 -15.33 6.28 -1.98
CA LEU A 201 -14.54 6.33 -3.21
C LEU A 201 -14.85 7.55 -4.09
N ARG A 202 -16.12 7.96 -4.19
CA ARG A 202 -16.49 9.21 -4.87
C ARG A 202 -15.87 10.44 -4.21
N THR A 203 -15.76 10.43 -2.89
CA THR A 203 -15.09 11.50 -2.11
C THR A 203 -13.56 11.49 -2.34
N GLU A 204 -12.96 10.33 -2.62
CA GLU A 204 -11.55 10.19 -3.03
C GLU A 204 -11.26 10.69 -4.46
N GLN A 205 -12.25 11.26 -5.15
CA GLN A 205 -12.13 11.77 -6.52
C GLN A 205 -11.69 10.69 -7.53
N VAL A 206 -12.14 9.44 -7.34
CA VAL A 206 -12.05 8.40 -8.39
C VAL A 206 -12.76 8.89 -9.65
N ALA A 207 -12.30 8.47 -10.83
CA ALA A 207 -12.90 8.89 -12.10
C ALA A 207 -14.32 8.31 -12.27
N SER A 208 -14.53 7.07 -11.84
CA SER A 208 -15.83 6.40 -11.92
C SER A 208 -15.95 5.27 -10.92
N VAL A 209 -17.20 4.95 -10.55
CA VAL A 209 -17.55 3.75 -9.77
C VAL A 209 -18.64 3.00 -10.53
N THR A 210 -18.26 1.93 -11.22
CA THR A 210 -19.15 1.08 -12.01
C THR A 210 -19.66 -0.09 -11.15
N ALA A 211 -20.98 -0.21 -11.02
CA ALA A 211 -21.61 -1.33 -10.32
C ALA A 211 -21.65 -2.58 -11.20
N LEU A 212 -21.17 -3.71 -10.66
CA LEU A 212 -21.25 -5.04 -11.28
C LEU A 212 -22.32 -5.86 -10.57
N ARG A 213 -23.56 -5.79 -11.05
CA ARG A 213 -24.74 -6.41 -10.42
C ARG A 213 -24.86 -7.86 -10.86
N HIS A 214 -25.07 -8.71 -9.85
CA HIS A 214 -25.37 -10.12 -10.07
C HIS A 214 -26.72 -10.26 -10.80
N GLY A 215 -26.77 -11.10 -11.83
CA GLY A 215 -27.92 -11.30 -12.72
C GLY A 215 -28.03 -10.29 -13.87
N VAL A 216 -27.15 -9.27 -13.94
CA VAL A 216 -27.17 -8.26 -15.01
C VAL A 216 -25.86 -8.27 -15.79
N GLU A 217 -24.76 -7.91 -15.12
CA GLU A 217 -23.42 -7.90 -15.71
C GLU A 217 -22.69 -9.23 -15.52
N TRP A 218 -23.09 -10.04 -14.54
CA TRP A 218 -22.49 -11.36 -14.30
C TRP A 218 -23.43 -12.28 -13.53
N SER A 219 -23.21 -13.58 -13.65
CA SER A 219 -23.81 -14.60 -12.79
C SER A 219 -22.80 -15.72 -12.52
N ALA A 220 -23.09 -16.60 -11.56
CA ALA A 220 -22.19 -17.71 -11.26
C ALA A 220 -22.01 -18.62 -12.49
N GLY A 221 -20.83 -18.54 -13.12
CA GLY A 221 -20.50 -19.32 -14.32
C GLY A 221 -20.62 -18.56 -15.64
N ASP A 222 -21.19 -17.36 -15.65
CA ASP A 222 -21.23 -16.47 -16.81
C ASP A 222 -20.65 -15.09 -16.47
N TYR A 223 -19.50 -14.82 -17.07
CA TYR A 223 -18.72 -13.59 -16.87
C TYR A 223 -18.41 -12.87 -18.19
N ALA A 224 -19.03 -13.29 -19.31
CA ALA A 224 -18.66 -12.80 -20.65
C ALA A 224 -18.80 -11.27 -20.76
N ARG A 225 -19.85 -10.71 -20.13
CA ARG A 225 -20.13 -9.28 -20.11
C ARG A 225 -19.16 -8.46 -19.25
N LEU A 226 -18.40 -9.09 -18.35
CA LEU A 226 -17.44 -8.39 -17.50
C LEU A 226 -16.16 -8.03 -18.25
N ALA A 227 -15.72 -8.82 -19.23
CA ALA A 227 -14.45 -8.64 -19.91
C ALA A 227 -14.20 -7.20 -20.43
N PRO A 228 -15.12 -6.55 -21.18
CA PRO A 228 -14.92 -5.18 -21.65
C PRO A 228 -14.85 -4.17 -20.50
N ILE A 229 -15.69 -4.32 -19.46
CA ILE A 229 -15.70 -3.43 -18.28
C ILE A 229 -14.38 -3.54 -17.51
N LEU A 230 -13.90 -4.79 -17.33
CA LEU A 230 -12.68 -5.10 -16.61
C LEU A 230 -11.41 -4.62 -17.35
N ALA A 231 -11.42 -4.61 -18.68
CA ALA A 231 -10.32 -4.05 -19.48
C ALA A 231 -10.11 -2.56 -19.20
N GLU A 232 -11.18 -1.82 -18.88
CA GLU A 232 -11.14 -0.40 -18.53
C GLU A 232 -11.12 -0.13 -17.02
N THR A 233 -11.04 -1.17 -16.19
CA THR A 233 -11.05 -1.02 -14.73
C THR A 233 -9.62 -0.92 -14.20
N ASP A 234 -9.37 0.04 -13.31
CA ASP A 234 -8.08 0.19 -12.65
C ASP A 234 -8.08 -0.43 -11.24
N VAL A 235 -9.23 -0.38 -10.55
CA VAL A 235 -9.45 -1.00 -9.24
C VAL A 235 -10.72 -1.87 -9.27
N LEU A 236 -10.57 -3.17 -9.07
CA LEU A 236 -11.68 -4.12 -8.93
C LEU A 236 -12.00 -4.35 -7.45
N VAL A 237 -13.24 -4.08 -7.03
CA VAL A 237 -13.70 -4.32 -5.66
C VAL A 237 -14.70 -5.49 -5.63
N LEU A 238 -14.33 -6.55 -4.94
CA LEU A 238 -15.15 -7.73 -4.70
C LEU A 238 -15.80 -7.65 -3.32
N CYS A 239 -16.97 -6.98 -3.27
CA CYS A 239 -17.75 -6.80 -2.05
C CYS A 239 -19.05 -7.62 -2.04
N HIS A 240 -19.27 -8.50 -3.03
CA HIS A 240 -20.39 -9.43 -3.01
C HIS A 240 -20.17 -10.53 -1.97
N GLY A 241 -21.27 -11.05 -1.43
CA GLY A 241 -21.25 -12.25 -0.63
C GLY A 241 -22.64 -12.69 -0.20
N THR A 242 -22.75 -13.95 0.22
CA THR A 242 -24.01 -14.52 0.72
C THR A 242 -23.76 -15.46 1.89
N LYS A 243 -24.75 -15.54 2.79
CA LYS A 243 -24.83 -16.54 3.85
C LYS A 243 -25.67 -17.75 3.46
N ASP A 244 -26.34 -17.72 2.30
CA ASP A 244 -27.11 -18.87 1.81
C ASP A 244 -26.19 -20.10 1.67
N PRO A 245 -26.39 -21.17 2.47
CA PRO A 245 -25.53 -22.34 2.45
C PRO A 245 -25.37 -22.99 1.08
N ARG A 246 -26.40 -22.88 0.21
CA ARG A 246 -26.40 -23.49 -1.12
C ARG A 246 -25.53 -22.72 -2.11
N ALA A 247 -25.40 -21.41 -1.92
CA ALA A 247 -24.68 -20.51 -2.82
C ALA A 247 -23.36 -19.98 -2.24
N ALA A 248 -23.11 -20.13 -0.93
CA ALA A 248 -22.00 -19.51 -0.22
C ALA A 248 -20.64 -19.81 -0.86
N LEU A 249 -20.34 -21.08 -1.17
CA LEU A 249 -19.07 -21.47 -1.80
C LEU A 249 -18.94 -20.89 -3.22
N ALA A 250 -19.99 -21.01 -4.04
CA ALA A 250 -19.99 -20.52 -5.41
C ALA A 250 -19.81 -19.01 -5.48
N MET A 251 -20.50 -18.26 -4.62
CA MET A 251 -20.43 -16.80 -4.59
C MET A 251 -19.16 -16.31 -3.91
N ASN A 252 -18.92 -16.69 -2.65
CA ASN A 252 -17.85 -16.12 -1.84
C ASN A 252 -16.45 -16.61 -2.25
N CYS A 253 -16.33 -17.72 -2.98
CA CYS A 253 -15.04 -18.24 -3.42
C CYS A 253 -14.95 -18.36 -4.95
N THR A 254 -15.72 -19.27 -5.55
CA THR A 254 -15.53 -19.65 -6.97
C THR A 254 -15.72 -18.47 -7.92
N SER A 255 -16.75 -17.66 -7.70
CA SER A 255 -17.03 -16.49 -8.54
C SER A 255 -16.02 -15.37 -8.33
N ALA A 256 -15.59 -15.14 -7.08
CA ALA A 256 -14.53 -14.18 -6.78
C ALA A 256 -13.22 -14.53 -7.51
N VAL A 257 -12.80 -15.79 -7.46
CA VAL A 257 -11.61 -16.25 -8.21
C VAL A 257 -11.79 -16.07 -9.71
N ALA A 258 -12.93 -16.48 -10.27
CA ALA A 258 -13.20 -16.35 -11.70
C ALA A 258 -13.14 -14.88 -12.18
N ILE A 259 -13.69 -13.95 -11.41
CA ILE A 259 -13.69 -12.52 -11.74
C ILE A 259 -12.27 -11.94 -11.64
N ILE A 260 -11.48 -12.31 -10.63
CA ILE A 260 -10.07 -11.85 -10.51
C ILE A 260 -9.25 -12.34 -11.71
N GLU A 261 -9.38 -13.62 -12.07
CA GLU A 261 -8.63 -14.18 -13.19
C GLU A 261 -9.03 -13.56 -14.52
N LEU A 262 -10.33 -13.28 -14.72
CA LEU A 262 -10.79 -12.54 -15.90
C LEU A 262 -10.24 -11.11 -15.92
N PHE A 263 -10.19 -10.44 -14.77
CA PHE A 263 -9.63 -9.10 -14.65
C PHE A 263 -8.15 -9.07 -15.00
N LYS A 264 -7.36 -10.01 -14.48
CA LYS A 264 -5.94 -10.18 -14.83
C LYS A 264 -5.75 -10.37 -16.33
N GLN A 265 -6.54 -11.26 -16.93
CA GLN A 265 -6.49 -11.52 -18.38
C GLN A 265 -6.87 -10.29 -19.21
N ALA A 266 -7.91 -9.57 -18.83
CA ALA A 266 -8.34 -8.36 -19.52
C ALA A 266 -7.26 -7.26 -19.44
N ARG A 267 -6.65 -7.08 -18.26
CA ARG A 267 -5.64 -6.03 -18.04
C ARG A 267 -4.28 -6.32 -18.65
N ALA A 268 -3.88 -7.58 -18.72
CA ALA A 268 -2.65 -7.99 -19.42
C ALA A 268 -2.60 -7.51 -20.89
N ARG A 269 -3.77 -7.35 -21.54
CA ARG A 269 -3.88 -6.85 -22.92
C ARG A 269 -3.71 -5.34 -23.06
N THR A 270 -3.91 -4.59 -21.98
CA THR A 270 -3.96 -3.11 -22.00
C THR A 270 -2.66 -2.41 -21.60
N ARG A 271 -1.70 -3.14 -21.01
CA ARG A 271 -0.39 -2.62 -20.53
C ARG A 271 -0.48 -1.26 -19.81
N PRO A 272 -1.19 -1.18 -18.67
CA PRO A 272 -1.38 0.08 -17.96
C PRO A 272 -0.07 0.59 -17.33
N GLU A 273 0.06 1.92 -17.17
CA GLU A 273 1.22 2.55 -16.49
C GLU A 273 1.36 2.06 -15.03
N LEU A 274 0.23 1.84 -14.35
CA LEU A 274 0.14 1.27 -13.01
C LEU A 274 -0.48 -0.11 -13.06
N ILE A 275 0.08 -1.07 -12.32
CA ILE A 275 -0.56 -2.37 -12.15
C ILE A 275 -2.00 -2.21 -11.63
N PRO A 276 -2.93 -3.03 -12.13
CA PRO A 276 -4.31 -3.02 -11.67
C PRO A 276 -4.41 -3.49 -10.23
N GLU A 277 -5.45 -3.02 -9.52
CA GLU A 277 -5.63 -3.27 -8.10
C GLU A 277 -6.89 -4.09 -7.84
N VAL A 278 -6.85 -5.02 -6.89
CA VAL A 278 -7.97 -5.89 -6.53
C VAL A 278 -8.22 -5.80 -5.03
N TRP A 279 -9.42 -5.45 -4.62
CA TRP A 279 -9.85 -5.45 -3.22
C TRP A 279 -10.86 -6.56 -3.01
N TYR A 280 -10.56 -7.53 -2.17
CA TYR A 280 -11.50 -8.56 -1.78
C TYR A 280 -11.98 -8.37 -0.35
N VAL A 281 -13.31 -8.37 -0.16
CA VAL A 281 -13.93 -8.28 1.16
C VAL A 281 -14.08 -9.70 1.74
N GLY A 282 -13.17 -10.03 2.65
CA GLY A 282 -13.19 -11.21 3.48
C GLY A 282 -14.09 -11.07 4.72
N SER A 283 -13.71 -11.75 5.80
CA SER A 283 -14.41 -11.74 7.09
C SER A 283 -13.54 -12.31 8.21
N GLU A 284 -13.68 -11.83 9.44
CA GLU A 284 -13.02 -12.47 10.60
C GLU A 284 -13.44 -13.95 10.79
N ALA A 285 -14.61 -14.35 10.29
CA ALA A 285 -15.08 -15.73 10.27
C ALA A 285 -14.12 -16.70 9.55
N GLU A 286 -13.24 -16.20 8.69
CA GLU A 286 -12.16 -16.99 8.08
C GLU A 286 -11.21 -17.59 9.14
N LEU A 287 -10.99 -16.86 10.23
CA LEU A 287 -10.24 -17.33 11.40
C LEU A 287 -11.16 -18.15 12.31
N HIS A 288 -12.14 -17.52 12.94
CA HIS A 288 -12.85 -18.10 14.08
C HIS A 288 -13.95 -19.11 13.73
N GLY A 289 -14.37 -19.21 12.46
CA GLY A 289 -15.44 -20.15 12.07
C GLY A 289 -16.82 -19.76 12.60
N ALA A 290 -17.70 -20.75 12.76
CA ALA A 290 -18.97 -20.55 13.47
C ALA A 290 -18.75 -20.69 14.97
N LEU A 291 -19.20 -19.70 15.75
CA LEU A 291 -19.02 -19.68 17.20
C LEU A 291 -20.07 -20.51 17.96
N LEU A 292 -21.28 -20.63 17.40
CA LEU A 292 -22.38 -21.36 18.01
C LEU A 292 -22.46 -22.80 17.44
N PRO A 293 -22.49 -23.84 18.30
CA PRO A 293 -22.76 -25.20 17.87
C PRO A 293 -24.10 -25.29 17.15
N GLY A 294 -24.15 -25.98 16.01
CA GLY A 294 -25.38 -26.21 15.25
C GLY A 294 -25.72 -25.16 14.19
N ASP A 295 -25.10 -23.97 14.19
CA ASP A 295 -25.35 -22.93 13.18
C ASP A 295 -24.80 -23.34 11.79
N THR A 296 -25.65 -24.02 11.00
CA THR A 296 -25.32 -24.50 9.65
C THR A 296 -25.06 -23.35 8.68
N VAL A 297 -25.79 -22.24 8.83
CA VAL A 297 -25.67 -21.05 7.99
C VAL A 297 -24.31 -20.41 8.17
N MET A 298 -23.92 -20.16 9.41
CA MET A 298 -22.65 -19.50 9.69
C MET A 298 -21.46 -20.44 9.47
N ARG A 299 -21.63 -21.76 9.65
CA ARG A 299 -20.63 -22.76 9.24
C ARG A 299 -20.38 -22.71 7.74
N ALA A 300 -21.43 -22.71 6.91
CA ALA A 300 -21.29 -22.65 5.46
C ALA A 300 -20.66 -21.32 5.00
N TYR A 301 -21.09 -20.20 5.58
CA TYR A 301 -20.49 -18.89 5.32
C TYR A 301 -19.00 -18.85 5.67
N ALA A 302 -18.63 -19.25 6.89
CA ALA A 302 -17.24 -19.25 7.33
C ALA A 302 -16.37 -20.19 6.50
N ALA A 303 -16.89 -21.39 6.17
CA ALA A 303 -16.22 -22.34 5.29
C ALA A 303 -15.98 -21.75 3.90
N SER A 304 -16.98 -21.07 3.31
CA SER A 304 -16.84 -20.44 1.99
C SER A 304 -15.82 -19.30 1.97
N LYS A 305 -15.76 -18.47 3.02
CA LYS A 305 -14.76 -17.41 3.15
C LYS A 305 -13.37 -18.00 3.35
N ARG A 306 -13.24 -19.02 4.20
CA ARG A 306 -11.98 -19.75 4.43
C ARG A 306 -11.48 -20.48 3.18
N ALA A 307 -12.38 -20.99 2.34
CA ALA A 307 -12.02 -21.63 1.07
C ALA A 307 -11.35 -20.67 0.08
N PHE A 308 -11.63 -19.37 0.18
CA PHE A 308 -11.00 -18.35 -0.66
C PHE A 308 -9.58 -17.98 -0.19
N VAL A 309 -9.27 -18.17 1.10
CA VAL A 309 -8.02 -17.71 1.74
C VAL A 309 -6.74 -18.23 1.05
N PRO A 310 -6.63 -19.49 0.61
CA PRO A 310 -5.46 -19.95 -0.15
C PRO A 310 -5.27 -19.23 -1.50
N PHE A 311 -6.36 -18.87 -2.19
CA PHE A 311 -6.29 -18.07 -3.41
C PHE A 311 -5.93 -16.61 -3.11
N ALA A 312 -6.53 -16.03 -2.06
CA ALA A 312 -6.15 -14.72 -1.55
C ALA A 312 -4.65 -14.64 -1.26
N ARG A 313 -4.06 -15.70 -0.66
CA ARG A 313 -2.62 -15.78 -0.42
C ARG A 313 -1.82 -15.76 -1.72
N ALA A 314 -2.25 -16.51 -2.74
CA ALA A 314 -1.59 -16.49 -4.05
C ALA A 314 -1.68 -15.11 -4.72
N TYR A 315 -2.84 -14.45 -4.68
CA TYR A 315 -3.00 -13.08 -5.21
C TYR A 315 -2.21 -12.04 -4.43
N TYR A 316 -2.03 -12.25 -3.13
CA TYR A 316 -1.21 -11.38 -2.29
C TYR A 316 0.26 -11.38 -2.73
N ASP A 317 0.78 -12.48 -3.27
CA ASP A 317 2.15 -12.57 -3.82
C ASP A 317 2.23 -12.30 -5.33
N ASP A 318 1.09 -12.17 -6.02
CA ASP A 318 1.06 -11.95 -7.46
C ASP A 318 1.59 -10.56 -7.83
N ASP A 319 2.55 -10.50 -8.76
CA ASP A 319 3.18 -9.26 -9.21
C ASP A 319 2.36 -8.54 -10.30
N ALA A 320 1.42 -9.23 -10.95
CA ALA A 320 0.59 -8.66 -12.01
C ALA A 320 -0.52 -7.75 -11.46
N ILE A 321 -0.82 -7.84 -10.15
CA ILE A 321 -1.87 -7.07 -9.49
C ILE A 321 -1.40 -6.58 -8.12
N ASN A 322 -1.92 -5.43 -7.71
CA ASN A 322 -1.86 -5.02 -6.31
C ASN A 322 -3.10 -5.57 -5.59
N TYR A 323 -2.94 -6.67 -4.84
CA TYR A 323 -4.05 -7.31 -4.14
C TYR A 323 -4.18 -6.79 -2.70
N ARG A 324 -5.41 -6.45 -2.31
CA ARG A 324 -5.78 -6.09 -0.94
C ARG A 324 -6.83 -7.02 -0.38
N HIS A 325 -6.58 -7.50 0.83
CA HIS A 325 -7.48 -8.38 1.56
C HIS A 325 -8.11 -7.65 2.73
N ILE A 326 -9.37 -7.25 2.58
CA ILE A 326 -10.13 -6.50 3.58
C ILE A 326 -10.82 -7.48 4.51
N VAL A 327 -10.48 -7.47 5.80
CA VAL A 327 -11.00 -8.43 6.79
C VAL A 327 -11.84 -7.68 7.83
N PRO A 328 -13.16 -7.54 7.58
CA PRO A 328 -14.06 -6.92 8.53
C PRO A 328 -14.52 -7.86 9.65
N ALA A 329 -14.61 -7.30 10.85
CA ALA A 329 -15.46 -7.79 11.93
C ALA A 329 -16.95 -7.66 11.51
N ALA A 330 -17.85 -8.27 12.28
CA ALA A 330 -19.28 -8.14 12.03
C ALA A 330 -19.69 -6.65 12.05
N PHE A 331 -20.47 -6.22 11.07
CA PHE A 331 -21.05 -4.87 11.01
C PHE A 331 -22.54 -4.99 10.68
N ARG A 332 -23.31 -3.97 11.05
CA ARG A 332 -24.76 -3.94 10.83
C ARG A 332 -25.06 -3.99 9.33
N SER A 333 -25.76 -5.03 8.89
CA SER A 333 -26.15 -5.24 7.51
C SER A 333 -27.33 -6.21 7.42
N ARG A 334 -27.85 -6.45 6.21
CA ARG A 334 -28.82 -7.53 5.98
C ARG A 334 -28.27 -8.93 6.31
N MET A 335 -26.94 -9.08 6.39
CA MET A 335 -26.29 -10.35 6.73
C MET A 335 -26.11 -10.54 8.24
N GLY A 336 -26.36 -9.54 9.09
CA GLY A 336 -26.25 -9.67 10.53
C GLY A 336 -26.24 -8.36 11.29
N SER A 337 -26.49 -8.44 12.60
CA SER A 337 -26.42 -7.30 13.52
C SER A 337 -25.03 -7.17 14.13
N ALA A 338 -24.59 -5.93 14.34
CA ALA A 338 -23.41 -5.60 15.13
C ALA A 338 -23.51 -4.18 15.68
N VAL A 339 -22.56 -3.82 16.54
CA VAL A 339 -22.48 -2.50 17.18
C VAL A 339 -22.15 -1.40 16.16
N VAL A 340 -21.27 -1.69 15.21
CA VAL A 340 -20.79 -0.74 14.20
C VAL A 340 -21.58 -0.82 12.89
N GLY A 341 -21.71 0.31 12.21
CA GLY A 341 -22.38 0.43 10.92
C GLY A 341 -21.46 0.18 9.71
N PRO A 342 -22.03 0.06 8.50
CA PRO A 342 -21.26 -0.14 7.27
C PRO A 342 -20.36 1.06 6.92
N GLU A 343 -20.74 2.29 7.29
CA GLU A 343 -19.93 3.49 7.06
C GLU A 343 -18.66 3.47 7.91
N TRP A 344 -18.73 2.93 9.14
CA TRP A 344 -17.53 2.73 9.96
C TRP A 344 -16.58 1.75 9.28
N ALA A 345 -17.09 0.60 8.84
CA ALA A 345 -16.28 -0.43 8.19
C ALA A 345 -15.63 0.11 6.91
N ALA A 346 -16.37 0.84 6.09
CA ALA A 346 -15.85 1.48 4.87
C ALA A 346 -14.77 2.53 5.19
N ARG A 347 -14.97 3.40 6.19
CA ARG A 347 -13.98 4.41 6.60
C ARG A 347 -12.70 3.77 7.12
N VAL A 348 -12.80 2.75 7.96
CA VAL A 348 -11.62 2.04 8.50
C VAL A 348 -10.88 1.32 7.38
N ALA A 349 -11.59 0.69 6.45
CA ALA A 349 -10.96 0.05 5.29
C ALA A 349 -10.12 1.06 4.48
N VAL A 350 -10.73 2.17 4.08
CA VAL A 350 -10.05 3.21 3.29
C VAL A 350 -8.94 3.90 4.09
N TRP A 351 -9.10 4.07 5.41
CA TRP A 351 -8.06 4.63 6.29
C TRP A 351 -6.77 3.79 6.27
N TRP A 352 -6.89 2.47 6.26
CA TRP A 352 -5.76 1.54 6.14
C TRP A 352 -5.18 1.51 4.72
N ILE A 353 -6.05 1.50 3.69
CA ILE A 353 -5.63 1.52 2.28
C ILE A 353 -4.81 2.77 1.97
N ARG A 354 -5.25 3.94 2.47
CA ARG A 354 -4.52 5.21 2.40
C ARG A 354 -3.11 5.14 3.00
N ARG A 355 -2.89 4.23 3.95
CA ARG A 355 -1.59 3.99 4.60
C ARG A 355 -0.79 2.86 3.94
N GLY A 356 -1.23 2.40 2.78
CA GLY A 356 -0.54 1.39 1.99
C GLY A 356 -0.87 -0.05 2.37
N ALA A 357 -1.76 -0.30 3.34
CA ALA A 357 -2.02 -1.65 3.84
C ALA A 357 -2.61 -2.57 2.75
N GLN A 358 -1.94 -3.67 2.44
CA GLN A 358 -2.45 -4.72 1.56
C GLN A 358 -3.36 -5.68 2.33
N TYR A 359 -2.96 -6.12 3.52
CA TYR A 359 -3.89 -6.72 4.47
C TYR A 359 -4.58 -5.60 5.26
N VAL A 360 -5.90 -5.51 5.18
CA VAL A 360 -6.69 -4.37 5.68
C VAL A 360 -7.57 -4.84 6.85
N PRO A 361 -7.09 -4.74 8.10
CA PRO A 361 -7.83 -5.21 9.27
C PRO A 361 -8.92 -4.20 9.67
N VAL A 362 -10.18 -4.55 9.42
CA VAL A 362 -11.35 -3.72 9.74
C VAL A 362 -12.03 -4.30 10.97
N THR A 363 -11.38 -4.16 12.13
CA THR A 363 -11.78 -4.87 13.35
C THR A 363 -11.93 -3.98 14.56
N TYR A 364 -12.89 -4.31 15.42
CA TYR A 364 -12.98 -3.85 16.80
C TYR A 364 -12.81 -5.00 17.82
N THR A 365 -12.69 -6.25 17.34
CA THR A 365 -12.48 -7.46 18.17
C THR A 365 -10.99 -7.78 18.33
N GLY A 366 -10.16 -7.26 17.42
CA GLY A 366 -8.74 -7.58 17.32
C GLY A 366 -8.43 -8.86 16.53
N LEU A 367 -9.43 -9.67 16.19
CA LEU A 367 -9.22 -10.97 15.53
C LEU A 367 -8.61 -10.85 14.14
N ALA A 368 -8.90 -9.78 13.39
CA ALA A 368 -8.25 -9.54 12.11
C ALA A 368 -6.72 -9.37 12.23
N PHE A 369 -6.21 -8.81 13.34
CA PHE A 369 -4.76 -8.73 13.57
C PHE A 369 -4.15 -10.09 13.86
N VAL A 370 -4.83 -10.96 14.60
CA VAL A 370 -4.41 -12.35 14.79
C VAL A 370 -4.46 -13.11 13.46
N ASN A 371 -5.51 -12.89 12.67
CA ASN A 371 -5.69 -13.51 11.37
C ASN A 371 -4.61 -13.07 10.37
N TYR A 372 -4.05 -11.86 10.49
CA TYR A 372 -2.90 -11.44 9.68
C TYR A 372 -1.72 -12.42 9.81
N PHE A 373 -1.34 -12.82 11.03
CA PHE A 373 -0.23 -13.76 11.22
C PHE A 373 -0.53 -15.13 10.62
N ARG A 374 -1.75 -15.65 10.83
CA ARG A 374 -2.18 -16.89 10.19
C ARG A 374 -2.14 -16.76 8.67
N PHE A 375 -2.67 -15.67 8.12
CA PHE A 375 -2.73 -15.41 6.68
C PHE A 375 -1.33 -15.35 6.07
N MET A 376 -0.40 -14.63 6.70
CA MET A 376 0.94 -14.43 6.16
C MET A 376 1.83 -15.68 6.28
N TYR A 377 1.73 -16.41 7.39
CA TYR A 377 2.73 -17.42 7.75
C TYR A 377 2.23 -18.86 7.74
N TRP A 378 0.91 -19.11 7.81
CA TRP A 378 0.34 -20.46 7.94
C TRP A 378 -0.60 -20.87 6.81
N VAL A 379 -0.91 -19.97 5.88
CA VAL A 379 -1.72 -20.29 4.71
C VAL A 379 -0.80 -20.57 3.52
N SER A 380 -0.90 -21.76 2.95
CA SER A 380 -0.22 -22.09 1.70
C SER A 380 -0.98 -21.49 0.50
N PRO A 381 -0.28 -20.80 -0.42
CA PRO A 381 -0.91 -20.26 -1.62
C PRO A 381 -1.44 -21.38 -2.52
N THR A 382 -2.61 -21.17 -3.12
CA THR A 382 -3.20 -22.08 -4.11
C THR A 382 -3.41 -21.33 -5.43
N PRO A 383 -2.85 -21.80 -6.55
CA PRO A 383 -3.06 -21.15 -7.85
C PRO A 383 -4.50 -21.33 -8.32
N ALA A 384 -5.04 -20.34 -9.05
CA ALA A 384 -6.42 -20.38 -9.54
C ALA A 384 -6.71 -21.56 -10.50
N SER A 385 -5.68 -22.14 -11.14
CA SER A 385 -5.80 -23.31 -12.02
C SER A 385 -6.35 -24.55 -11.29
N SER A 386 -6.19 -24.65 -9.97
CA SER A 386 -6.69 -25.79 -9.17
C SER A 386 -8.22 -25.91 -9.19
N LEU A 387 -8.95 -24.80 -9.32
CA LEU A 387 -10.42 -24.81 -9.43
C LEU A 387 -10.90 -25.40 -10.76
N LYS A 388 -10.08 -25.35 -11.82
CA LYS A 388 -10.43 -25.96 -13.11
C LYS A 388 -10.29 -27.49 -13.04
N ALA A 389 -9.27 -27.99 -12.34
CA ALA A 389 -9.03 -29.42 -12.17
C ALA A 389 -10.14 -30.13 -11.38
N GLN A 390 -10.77 -29.44 -10.42
CA GLN A 390 -11.91 -29.96 -9.65
C GLN A 390 -13.23 -30.01 -10.42
N LYS A 391 -13.36 -29.31 -11.56
CA LYS A 391 -14.56 -29.39 -12.42
C LYS A 391 -14.46 -30.46 -13.51
N SER A 392 -13.26 -31.00 -13.75
CA SER A 392 -12.99 -32.07 -14.72
C SER A 392 -12.96 -33.47 -14.09
N GLN A 393 -13.21 -33.55 -12.78
CA GLN A 393 -13.52 -34.77 -12.02
C GLN A 393 -14.98 -34.69 -11.60
#